data_AF-A0A2N2GCE3-F1
#
_entry.id   AF-A0A2N2GCE3-F1
#
_cell.length_a   1.000
_cell.length_b   1.000
_cell.length_c   1.000
_cell.angle_alpha   90.00
_cell.angle_beta   90.00
_cell.angle_gamma   90.00
#
_symmetry.space_group_name_H-M   'P 1'
#
loop_
_entity.id
_entity.type
_entity.pdbx_description
1 polymer ?
#
loop_
_entity_poly.entity_id
_entity_poly.type
_entity_poly.pdbx_seq_one_letter_code
_entity_poly.pdbx_strand_id
1 'polypeptide(L)'
;MLTFSNLTRGEEIDNIRAGDQAPNFLLEDLNGHKVKFSDYKLNPITLLFMTAWIRGTWKMIPHMKESYSLYKSKGLVIFNIEVMEPGEKAEGFAKGHDILYPTLLDKDGEVSRKVGIVGVPMVVLINRDGRITC
;
A
#
# COMPACT_ATOMS: atom_id res chain seq x y z
N MET A 1 21.47 -24.83 -30.40
CA MET A 1 22.12 -23.52 -30.14
C MET A 1 21.43 -22.50 -31.03
N LEU A 2 20.45 -21.79 -30.49
CA LEU A 2 19.86 -20.62 -31.13
C LEU A 2 19.72 -19.57 -30.03
N THR A 3 20.62 -18.60 -30.09
CA THR A 3 20.69 -17.43 -29.22
C THR A 3 19.65 -16.42 -29.69
N PHE A 4 18.66 -16.12 -28.84
CA PHE A 4 17.83 -14.93 -28.99
C PHE A 4 18.50 -13.77 -28.25
N SER A 5 19.17 -12.93 -29.03
CA SER A 5 19.75 -11.67 -28.60
C SER A 5 18.67 -10.59 -28.47
N ASN A 6 18.54 -10.03 -27.26
CA ASN A 6 18.12 -8.66 -26.94
C ASN A 6 17.05 -8.01 -27.82
N LEU A 7 15.79 -8.14 -27.40
CA LEU A 7 14.76 -7.13 -27.61
C LEU A 7 14.23 -6.71 -26.23
N THR A 8 14.46 -5.44 -25.90
CA THR A 8 13.89 -4.65 -24.79
C THR A 8 13.80 -5.36 -23.44
N ARG A 9 14.70 -5.00 -22.52
CA ARG A 9 14.57 -5.20 -21.07
C ARG A 9 13.27 -4.54 -20.60
N GLY A 10 12.15 -5.24 -20.75
CA GLY A 10 10.99 -5.00 -19.90
C GLY A 10 11.47 -5.22 -18.48
N GLU A 11 11.20 -4.28 -17.60
CA GLU A 11 11.45 -4.47 -16.18
C GLU A 11 10.76 -5.78 -15.79
N GLU A 12 11.54 -6.81 -15.44
CA GLU A 12 10.98 -7.97 -14.73
C GLU A 12 10.29 -7.38 -13.51
N ILE A 13 8.96 -7.44 -13.48
CA ILE A 13 8.22 -7.19 -12.25
C ILE A 13 8.53 -8.41 -11.40
N ASP A 14 9.61 -8.33 -10.63
CA ASP A 14 9.89 -9.27 -9.55
C ASP A 14 8.72 -9.17 -8.59
N ASN A 15 7.75 -10.07 -8.75
CA ASN A 15 6.61 -10.15 -7.85
C ASN A 15 7.17 -10.46 -6.46
N ILE A 16 7.02 -9.51 -5.55
CA ILE A 16 7.40 -9.66 -4.17
C ILE A 16 6.75 -10.92 -3.57
N ARG A 17 7.53 -11.66 -2.78
CA ARG A 17 7.13 -12.91 -2.15
C ARG A 17 7.11 -12.75 -0.63
N ALA A 18 6.40 -13.65 0.03
CA ALA A 18 6.52 -13.78 1.49
C ALA A 18 8.00 -14.04 1.86
N GLY A 19 8.50 -13.29 2.83
CA GLY A 19 9.88 -13.29 3.28
C GLY A 19 10.71 -12.12 2.75
N ASP A 20 10.31 -11.50 1.64
CA ASP A 20 11.05 -10.39 1.04
C ASP A 20 10.99 -9.13 1.90
N GLN A 21 12.01 -8.28 1.79
CA GLN A 21 12.00 -6.96 2.42
C GLN A 21 10.99 -6.06 1.71
N ALA A 22 10.13 -5.39 2.48
CA ALA A 22 9.20 -4.42 1.93
C ALA A 22 9.98 -3.26 1.29
N PRO A 23 9.57 -2.79 0.10
CA PRO A 23 10.25 -1.70 -0.56
C PRO A 23 10.07 -0.42 0.25
N ASN A 24 11.13 0.35 0.38
CA ASN A 24 11.05 1.64 1.03
C ASN A 24 10.30 2.63 0.13
N PHE A 25 9.50 3.51 0.74
CA PHE A 25 8.76 4.55 0.04
C PHE A 25 8.73 5.86 0.81
N LEU A 26 8.44 6.93 0.08
CA LEU A 26 8.15 8.27 0.59
C LEU A 26 6.90 8.74 -0.15
N LEU A 27 5.76 8.78 0.54
CA LEU A 27 4.49 9.22 -0.01
C LEU A 27 3.97 10.44 0.74
N GLU A 28 3.08 11.19 0.12
CA GLU A 28 2.35 12.27 0.79
C GLU A 28 1.04 11.73 1.37
N ASP A 29 0.69 12.20 2.57
CA ASP A 29 -0.66 12.03 3.12
C ASP A 29 -1.63 13.07 2.54
N LEU A 30 -2.92 12.96 2.91
CA LEU A 30 -3.96 13.90 2.47
C LEU A 30 -3.76 15.36 2.94
N ASN A 31 -2.88 15.60 3.93
CA ASN A 31 -2.55 16.94 4.41
C ASN A 31 -1.24 17.48 3.79
N GLY A 32 -0.62 16.72 2.88
CA GLY A 32 0.66 17.07 2.26
C GLY A 32 1.89 16.73 3.11
N HIS A 33 1.74 16.02 4.23
CA HIS A 33 2.89 15.56 5.00
C HIS A 33 3.56 14.39 4.31
N LYS A 34 4.89 14.40 4.30
CA LYS A 34 5.69 13.30 3.78
C LYS A 34 5.79 12.18 4.81
N VAL A 35 5.36 10.99 4.44
CA VAL A 35 5.40 9.76 5.22
C VAL A 35 6.47 8.86 4.64
N LYS A 36 7.51 8.58 5.43
CA LYS A 36 8.62 7.72 5.05
C LYS A 36 8.46 6.36 5.70
N PHE A 37 8.43 5.29 4.90
CA PHE A 37 8.23 3.93 5.40
C PHE A 37 9.28 3.52 6.46
N SER A 38 10.52 4.00 6.31
CA SER A 38 11.60 3.70 7.26
C SER A 38 11.32 4.12 8.70
N ASP A 39 10.39 5.05 8.93
CA ASP A 39 10.07 5.59 10.24
C ASP A 39 9.19 4.60 11.05
N TYR A 40 8.72 3.53 10.40
CA TYR A 40 7.81 2.53 10.97
C TYR A 40 8.42 1.11 11.01
N LYS A 41 9.72 0.94 10.76
CA LYS A 41 10.36 -0.39 10.58
C LYS A 41 10.13 -1.39 11.72
N LEU A 42 9.87 -0.92 12.95
CA LEU A 42 9.65 -1.77 14.13
C LEU A 42 8.17 -2.08 14.39
N ASN A 43 7.26 -1.52 13.59
CA ASN A 43 5.83 -1.76 13.68
C ASN A 43 5.43 -2.92 12.78
N PRO A 44 4.45 -3.75 13.17
CA PRO A 44 3.67 -4.49 12.18
C PRO A 44 2.88 -3.46 11.34
N ILE A 45 2.93 -3.61 10.02
CA ILE A 45 2.32 -2.68 9.07
C ILE A 45 1.38 -3.45 8.15
N THR A 46 0.19 -2.88 7.93
CA THR A 46 -0.73 -3.29 6.86
C THR A 46 -0.74 -2.20 5.80
N LEU A 47 -0.43 -2.56 4.56
CA LEU A 47 -0.67 -1.70 3.40
C LEU A 47 -1.96 -2.16 2.72
N LEU A 48 -2.95 -1.27 2.64
CA LEU A 48 -4.18 -1.48 1.89
C LEU A 48 -4.09 -0.66 0.61
N PHE A 49 -3.84 -1.31 -0.52
CA PHE A 49 -3.84 -0.65 -1.83
C PHE A 49 -5.25 -0.60 -2.40
N MET A 50 -5.68 0.59 -2.78
CA MET A 50 -7.03 0.83 -3.28
C MET A 50 -7.16 1.99 -4.26
N THR A 51 -8.37 2.12 -4.80
CA THR A 51 -8.87 3.28 -5.55
C THR A 51 -10.28 3.58 -5.05
N ALA A 52 -10.63 4.85 -4.89
CA ALA A 52 -11.89 5.33 -4.33
C ALA A 52 -13.15 4.89 -5.13
N TRP A 53 -13.04 4.73 -6.45
CA TRP A 53 -14.19 4.46 -7.32
C TRP A 53 -14.54 2.97 -7.50
N ILE A 54 -13.70 2.03 -7.04
CA ILE A 54 -13.98 0.60 -7.20
C ILE A 54 -14.91 0.11 -6.08
N ARG A 55 -16.10 -0.39 -6.44
CA ARG A 55 -17.12 -0.84 -5.47
C ARG A 55 -16.66 -2.04 -4.61
N GLY A 56 -15.76 -2.88 -5.14
CA GLY A 56 -15.19 -4.01 -4.41
C GLY A 56 -14.37 -3.59 -3.18
N THR A 57 -13.75 -2.41 -3.26
CA THR A 57 -12.85 -1.87 -2.25
C THR A 57 -13.57 -1.44 -0.97
N TRP A 58 -14.84 -1.03 -1.09
CA TRP A 58 -15.64 -0.57 0.05
C TRP A 58 -15.88 -1.67 1.07
N LYS A 59 -15.91 -2.93 0.64
CA LYS A 59 -16.10 -4.09 1.53
C LYS A 59 -14.91 -4.32 2.46
N MET A 60 -13.71 -3.84 2.13
CA MET A 60 -12.52 -4.02 2.95
C MET A 60 -12.45 -3.01 4.12
N ILE A 61 -13.06 -1.83 3.95
CA ILE A 61 -12.95 -0.72 4.90
C ILE A 61 -13.45 -1.10 6.31
N PRO A 62 -14.64 -1.73 6.48
CA PRO A 62 -15.10 -2.13 7.82
C PRO A 62 -14.11 -3.06 8.53
N HIS A 63 -13.53 -4.02 7.81
CA HIS A 63 -12.55 -4.96 8.38
C HIS A 63 -11.25 -4.28 8.79
N MET A 64 -10.80 -3.31 8.01
CA MET A 64 -9.61 -2.52 8.34
C MET A 64 -9.86 -1.56 9.51
N LYS A 65 -11.06 -0.99 9.63
CA LYS A 65 -11.46 -0.20 10.81
C LYS A 65 -11.46 -1.04 12.08
N GLU A 66 -12.03 -2.24 12.02
CA GLU A 66 -12.04 -3.19 13.15
C GLU A 66 -10.60 -3.56 13.55
N SER A 67 -9.77 -3.94 12.59
CA SER A 67 -8.36 -4.27 12.82
C SER A 67 -7.60 -3.11 13.45
N TYR A 68 -7.79 -1.89 12.92
CA TYR A 68 -7.18 -0.69 13.50
C TYR A 68 -7.63 -0.45 14.93
N SER A 69 -8.92 -0.57 15.22
CA SER A 69 -9.45 -0.40 16.58
C SER A 69 -8.87 -1.40 17.57
N LEU A 70 -8.69 -2.66 17.18
CA LEU A 70 -8.21 -3.74 18.04
C LEU A 70 -6.68 -3.72 18.27
N TYR A 71 -5.91 -3.28 17.27
CA TYR A 71 -4.47 -3.50 17.25
C TYR A 71 -3.63 -2.22 17.20
N LYS A 72 -4.20 -1.03 16.97
CA LYS A 72 -3.44 0.25 16.97
C LYS A 72 -2.69 0.47 18.29
N SER A 73 -3.33 0.23 19.44
CA SER A 73 -2.69 0.36 20.75
C SER A 73 -1.58 -0.66 21.01
N LYS A 74 -1.55 -1.74 20.22
CA LYS A 74 -0.51 -2.78 20.23
C LYS A 74 0.60 -2.50 19.20
N GLY A 75 0.56 -1.34 18.56
CA GLY A 75 1.55 -0.87 17.61
C GLY A 75 1.28 -1.19 16.14
N LEU A 76 0.10 -1.72 15.78
CA LEU A 76 -0.27 -1.90 14.37
C LEU A 76 -0.40 -0.54 13.69
N VAL A 77 0.25 -0.42 12.54
CA VAL A 77 0.09 0.71 11.62
C VAL A 77 -0.65 0.21 10.39
N ILE A 78 -1.66 0.96 9.95
CA ILE A 78 -2.35 0.70 8.68
C ILE A 78 -2.16 1.93 7.80
N PHE A 79 -1.74 1.71 6.55
CA PHE A 79 -1.71 2.74 5.51
C PHE A 79 -2.74 2.40 4.45
N ASN A 80 -3.68 3.30 4.22
CA ASN A 80 -4.51 3.29 3.03
C ASN A 80 -3.70 3.91 1.89
N ILE A 81 -3.38 3.17 0.83
CA ILE A 81 -2.61 3.67 -0.31
C ILE A 81 -3.56 3.80 -1.50
N GLU A 82 -3.82 5.05 -1.89
CA GLU A 82 -4.65 5.37 -3.06
C GLU A 82 -3.77 5.41 -4.31
N VAL A 83 -4.02 4.48 -5.23
CA VAL A 83 -3.16 4.20 -6.38
C VAL A 83 -3.59 5.04 -7.58
N MET A 84 -2.71 5.94 -8.03
CA MET A 84 -2.93 6.79 -9.21
C MET A 84 -4.24 7.60 -9.16
N GLU A 85 -4.63 8.00 -7.95
CA GLU A 85 -5.86 8.73 -7.66
C GLU A 85 -5.58 10.22 -7.42
N PRO A 86 -6.44 11.13 -7.93
CA PRO A 86 -6.41 12.52 -7.52
C PRO A 86 -6.62 12.67 -6.01
N GLY A 87 -5.79 13.48 -5.35
CA GLY A 87 -5.85 13.68 -3.89
C GLY A 87 -7.22 14.11 -3.37
N GLU A 88 -7.94 14.96 -4.09
CA GLU A 88 -9.30 15.40 -3.71
C GLU A 88 -10.32 14.23 -3.70
N LYS A 89 -10.19 13.27 -4.63
CA LYS A 89 -11.07 12.10 -4.66
C LYS A 89 -10.75 11.16 -3.50
N ALA A 90 -9.47 10.89 -3.27
CA ALA A 90 -8.98 10.12 -2.13
C ALA A 90 -9.45 10.75 -0.81
N GLU A 91 -9.35 12.07 -0.67
CA GLU A 91 -9.77 12.79 0.52
C GLU A 91 -11.29 12.71 0.74
N GLY A 92 -12.09 13.00 -0.29
CA GLY A 92 -13.54 12.90 -0.23
C GLY A 92 -14.00 11.48 0.14
N PHE A 93 -13.32 10.48 -0.41
CA PHE A 93 -13.58 9.08 -0.11
C PHE A 93 -13.24 8.72 1.33
N ALA A 94 -12.03 9.06 1.79
CA ALA A 94 -11.58 8.79 3.15
C ALA A 94 -12.50 9.44 4.20
N LYS A 95 -12.95 10.69 3.94
CA LYS A 95 -13.94 11.39 4.78
C LYS A 95 -15.30 10.71 4.75
N GLY A 96 -15.84 10.42 3.57
CA GLY A 96 -17.16 9.81 3.41
C GLY A 96 -17.28 8.41 4.00
N HIS A 97 -16.15 7.71 4.18
CA HIS A 97 -16.08 6.40 4.79
C HIS A 97 -15.44 6.41 6.19
N ASP A 98 -15.25 7.56 6.83
CA ASP A 98 -14.60 7.74 8.15
C ASP A 98 -13.32 6.90 8.33
N ILE A 99 -12.40 6.94 7.37
CA ILE A 99 -11.12 6.23 7.46
C ILE A 99 -10.26 6.89 8.54
N LEU A 100 -9.94 6.16 9.61
CA LEU A 100 -9.25 6.67 10.82
C LEU A 100 -7.73 6.44 10.83
N TYR A 101 -7.21 5.76 9.81
CA TYR A 101 -5.79 5.49 9.61
C TYR A 101 -5.26 6.33 8.44
N PRO A 102 -3.95 6.64 8.39
CA PRO A 102 -3.40 7.53 7.37
C PRO A 102 -3.71 7.03 5.95
N THR A 103 -4.12 7.97 5.09
CA THR A 103 -4.28 7.76 3.65
C THR A 103 -3.13 8.45 2.93
N LEU A 104 -2.40 7.66 2.12
CA LEU A 104 -1.23 8.04 1.36
C LEU A 104 -1.53 7.98 -0.13
N LEU A 105 -0.91 8.88 -0.90
CA LEU A 105 -1.13 9.00 -2.34
C LEU A 105 0.04 8.41 -3.13
N ASP A 106 -0.15 7.25 -3.74
CA ASP A 106 0.79 6.66 -4.71
C ASP A 106 0.47 7.19 -6.12
N LYS A 107 0.66 8.51 -6.29
CA LYS A 107 0.23 9.29 -7.47
C LYS A 107 0.72 8.70 -8.79
N ASP A 108 1.94 8.17 -8.80
CA ASP A 108 2.59 7.62 -9.99
C ASP A 108 2.56 6.08 -10.03
N GLY A 109 1.93 5.42 -9.06
CA GLY A 109 1.90 3.96 -8.93
C GLY A 109 3.26 3.31 -8.64
N GLU A 110 4.24 4.09 -8.17
CA GLU A 110 5.62 3.62 -7.97
C GLU A 110 5.68 2.56 -6.87
N VAL A 111 4.98 2.79 -5.76
CA VAL A 111 4.96 1.84 -4.63
C VAL A 111 4.20 0.57 -5.03
N SER A 112 3.07 0.74 -5.72
CA SER A 112 2.26 -0.35 -6.24
C SER A 112 3.07 -1.27 -7.19
N ARG A 113 3.86 -0.68 -8.10
CA ARG A 113 4.75 -1.44 -9.00
C ARG A 113 5.89 -2.11 -8.24
N LYS A 114 6.54 -1.41 -7.30
CA LYS A 114 7.61 -2.00 -6.48
C LYS A 114 7.13 -3.19 -5.66
N VAL A 115 5.88 -3.15 -5.20
CA VAL A 115 5.26 -4.25 -4.46
C VAL A 115 4.75 -5.36 -5.40
N GLY A 116 4.60 -5.08 -6.70
CA GLY A 116 4.13 -6.05 -7.68
C GLY A 116 2.63 -6.34 -7.58
N ILE A 117 1.82 -5.40 -7.10
CA ILE A 117 0.36 -5.59 -7.08
C ILE A 117 -0.18 -5.53 -8.52
N VAL A 118 -1.10 -6.44 -8.85
CA VAL A 118 -1.71 -6.52 -10.19
C VAL A 118 -3.16 -6.02 -10.23
N GLY A 119 -3.71 -5.64 -9.08
CA GLY A 119 -5.08 -5.15 -8.95
C GLY A 119 -5.38 -4.68 -7.54
N VAL A 120 -6.55 -4.06 -7.37
CA VAL A 120 -7.05 -3.56 -6.09
C VAL A 120 -8.47 -4.08 -5.80
N PRO A 121 -8.89 -4.22 -4.53
CA PRO A 121 -8.08 -4.08 -3.31
C PRO A 121 -6.95 -5.11 -3.23
N MET A 122 -5.80 -4.71 -2.67
CA MET A 122 -4.75 -5.62 -2.26
C MET A 122 -4.32 -5.28 -0.84
N VAL A 123 -4.17 -6.30 0.01
CA VAL A 123 -3.65 -6.16 1.37
C VAL A 123 -2.26 -6.78 1.39
N VAL A 124 -1.30 -6.07 1.94
CA VAL A 124 0.06 -6.58 2.17
C VAL A 124 0.38 -6.43 3.65
N LEU A 125 0.68 -7.55 4.28
CA LEU A 125 1.12 -7.60 5.67
C LEU A 125 2.64 -7.58 5.76
N ILE A 126 3.16 -6.74 6.66
CA ILE A 126 4.58 -6.56 6.91
C ILE A 126 4.82 -6.76 8.42
N ASN A 127 5.77 -7.63 8.76
CA ASN A 127 6.15 -7.88 10.14
C ASN A 127 7.12 -6.81 10.68
N ARG A 128 7.47 -6.93 11.96
CA ARG A 128 8.38 -5.99 12.66
C ARG A 128 9.83 -6.00 12.16
N ASP A 129 10.19 -6.94 11.29
CA ASP A 129 11.51 -7.00 10.65
C ASP A 129 11.48 -6.34 9.25
N GLY A 130 10.37 -5.69 8.90
CA GLY A 130 10.15 -5.10 7.59
C GLY A 130 9.97 -6.13 6.48
N ARG A 131 9.63 -7.39 6.81
CA ARG A 131 9.42 -8.45 5.82
C ARG A 131 7.96 -8.65 5.51
N ILE A 132 7.67 -8.91 4.24
CA ILE A 132 6.33 -9.21 3.76
C ILE A 132 5.95 -10.62 4.19
N THR A 133 4.77 -10.79 4.75
CA THR A 133 4.30 -12.09 5.26
C THR A 133 3.14 -12.66 4.46
N CYS A 134 2.77 -11.97 3.37
CA CYS A 134 1.51 -12.03 2.60
C CYS A 134 0.27 -11.62 3.40
#